data_AF-A0A0J6JT25-F1
#
_entry.id   AF-A0A0J6JT25-F1
#
_cell.length_a   1.000
_cell.length_b   1.000
_cell.length_c   1.000
_cell.angle_alpha   90.00
_cell.angle_beta   90.00
_cell.angle_gamma   90.00
#
_symmetry.space_group_name_H-M   'P 1'
#
loop_
_entity.id
_entity.type
_entity.pdbx_description
1 polymer ?
#
loop_
_entity_poly.entity_id
_entity_poly.type
_entity_poly.pdbx_seq_one_letter_code
_entity_poly.pdbx_strand_id
1 'polypeptide(L)'
;MKRLIPLTLAVLLAASQAEGRDDQRLPRSLRQNSEHLSDSDFNAYSIVCHQAGQIIIYIPAAKSITLLREDDGIREIRYFPSNDILNEQRLLVPRSLACQLRRN
;
A
#
# COMPACT_ATOMS: atom_id res chain seq x y z
N MET A 1 52.29 4.59 -36.36
CA MET A 1 51.46 4.57 -37.59
C MET A 1 50.66 3.27 -37.64
N LYS A 2 49.33 3.30 -37.44
CA LYS A 2 48.37 2.31 -37.99
C LYS A 2 46.91 2.68 -37.63
N ARG A 3 46.29 3.32 -38.62
CA ARG A 3 44.88 3.44 -39.04
C ARG A 3 43.75 3.06 -38.05
N LEU A 4 43.01 4.09 -37.62
CA LEU A 4 41.62 4.00 -37.16
C LEU A 4 40.70 3.89 -38.38
N ILE A 5 39.84 2.88 -38.43
CA ILE A 5 38.83 2.69 -39.47
C ILE A 5 37.49 3.16 -38.89
N PRO A 6 36.82 4.17 -39.48
CA PRO A 6 35.42 4.43 -39.19
C PRO A 6 34.58 3.58 -40.14
N LEU A 7 33.66 2.79 -39.60
CA LEU A 7 32.59 2.19 -40.40
C LEU A 7 31.26 2.64 -39.82
N THR A 8 30.77 3.74 -40.36
CA THR A 8 29.34 4.07 -40.35
C THR A 8 28.63 3.05 -41.24
N LEU A 9 27.67 2.32 -40.68
CA LEU A 9 26.63 1.68 -41.47
C LEU A 9 25.30 1.87 -40.75
N ALA A 10 24.52 2.81 -41.27
CA ALA A 10 23.10 2.94 -40.97
C ALA A 10 22.38 1.71 -41.55
N VAL A 11 21.64 1.00 -40.71
CA VAL A 11 20.62 0.04 -41.14
C VAL A 11 19.30 0.52 -40.56
N LEU A 12 18.56 1.28 -41.37
CA LEU A 12 17.10 1.24 -41.34
C LEU A 12 16.71 -0.06 -42.05
N LEU A 13 15.88 -0.90 -41.45
CA LEU A 13 14.71 -1.49 -42.10
C LEU A 13 13.93 -2.42 -41.17
N ALA A 14 12.64 -2.50 -41.49
CA ALA A 14 11.66 -3.54 -41.16
C ALA A 14 10.93 -3.43 -39.81
N ALA A 15 9.77 -2.77 -39.90
CA ALA A 15 8.58 -3.20 -39.20
C ALA A 15 8.37 -4.72 -39.39
N SER A 16 8.38 -5.47 -38.30
CA SER A 16 7.65 -6.72 -38.23
C SER A 16 6.49 -6.49 -37.29
N GLN A 17 5.29 -6.45 -37.87
CA GLN A 17 4.07 -6.78 -37.16
C GLN A 17 4.21 -8.23 -36.71
N ALA A 18 4.78 -8.43 -35.52
CA ALA A 18 4.59 -9.67 -34.81
C ALA A 18 3.23 -9.53 -34.14
N GLU A 19 2.26 -10.21 -34.74
CA GLU A 19 0.98 -10.59 -34.17
C GLU A 19 1.25 -11.55 -32.98
N GLY A 20 1.97 -11.03 -31.99
CA GLY A 20 2.09 -11.61 -30.68
C GLY A 20 0.86 -11.15 -29.93
N ARG A 21 -0.08 -12.07 -29.78
CA ARG A 21 -1.15 -12.00 -28.78
C ARG A 21 -0.47 -11.97 -27.41
N ASP A 22 0.10 -10.81 -27.09
CA ASP A 22 0.52 -10.43 -25.77
C ASP A 22 -0.77 -10.38 -24.98
N ASP A 23 -1.07 -11.48 -24.30
CA ASP A 23 -1.93 -11.49 -23.12
C ASP A 23 -1.26 -10.53 -22.13
N GLN A 24 -1.41 -9.22 -22.39
CA GLN A 24 -1.17 -8.17 -21.43
C GLN A 24 -2.14 -8.47 -20.31
N ARG A 25 -1.70 -9.30 -19.35
CA ARG A 25 -2.11 -9.19 -17.96
C ARG A 25 -1.79 -7.75 -17.59
N LEU A 26 -2.77 -6.88 -17.85
CA LEU A 26 -2.86 -5.58 -17.24
C LEU A 26 -2.45 -5.77 -15.78
N PRO A 27 -1.48 -5.00 -15.27
CA PRO A 27 -1.20 -5.04 -13.84
C PRO A 27 -2.55 -4.84 -13.15
N ARG A 28 -2.92 -5.80 -12.29
CA ARG A 28 -4.15 -5.71 -11.50
C ARG A 28 -4.17 -4.29 -10.95
N SER A 29 -5.13 -3.50 -11.40
CA SER A 29 -5.34 -2.16 -10.87
C SER A 29 -5.53 -2.35 -9.38
N LEU A 30 -4.54 -1.91 -8.60
CA LEU A 30 -4.56 -2.00 -7.14
C LEU A 30 -5.80 -1.24 -6.70
N ARG A 31 -6.81 -1.98 -6.21
CA ARG A 31 -8.05 -1.37 -5.74
C ARG A 31 -7.75 -0.71 -4.41
N GLN A 32 -7.56 0.60 -4.46
CA GLN A 32 -7.35 1.42 -3.27
C GLN A 32 -8.70 1.90 -2.75
N ASN A 33 -9.04 1.51 -1.52
CA ASN A 33 -10.28 1.91 -0.85
C ASN A 33 -9.92 2.62 0.46
N SER A 34 -10.66 3.68 0.79
CA SER A 34 -10.56 4.38 2.07
C SER A 34 -11.83 4.14 2.87
N GLU A 35 -11.69 3.78 4.14
CA GLU A 35 -12.79 3.56 5.08
C GLU A 35 -12.56 4.46 6.30
N HIS A 36 -13.57 5.23 6.69
CA HIS A 36 -13.51 6.12 7.84
C HIS A 36 -14.49 5.64 8.92
N LEU A 37 -13.99 5.44 10.14
CA LEU A 37 -14.75 5.01 11.30
C LEU A 37 -14.76 6.16 12.31
N SER A 38 -15.90 6.85 12.35
CA SER A 38 -16.20 7.91 13.30
C SER A 38 -17.50 7.56 14.02
N ASP A 39 -17.40 6.72 15.03
CA ASP A 39 -18.50 6.48 15.95
C ASP A 39 -18.40 7.48 17.09
N SER A 40 -19.24 8.52 17.05
CA SER A 40 -19.67 9.37 18.19
C SER A 40 -18.80 9.30 19.45
N ASP A 41 -17.85 10.24 19.56
CA ASP A 41 -17.05 10.77 20.69
C ASP A 41 -16.51 9.87 21.84
N PHE A 42 -17.02 8.65 22.07
CA PHE A 42 -16.77 7.87 23.27
C PHE A 42 -16.29 6.43 23.04
N ASN A 43 -16.50 5.82 21.87
CA ASN A 43 -16.05 4.46 21.62
C ASN A 43 -14.64 4.44 21.02
N ALA A 44 -13.65 4.15 21.86
CA ALA A 44 -12.29 3.91 21.40
C ALA A 44 -12.17 2.48 20.83
N TYR A 45 -11.49 2.36 19.70
CA TYR A 45 -11.11 1.07 19.14
C TYR A 45 -9.67 0.74 19.55
N SER A 46 -9.40 -0.53 19.78
CA SER A 46 -8.03 -1.03 19.79
C SER A 46 -7.58 -1.41 18.37
N ILE A 47 -6.39 -0.97 17.99
CA ILE A 47 -5.72 -1.39 16.76
C ILE A 47 -4.73 -2.49 17.14
N VAL A 48 -4.89 -3.67 16.55
CA VAL A 48 -4.02 -4.82 16.80
C VAL A 48 -3.44 -5.29 15.48
N CYS A 49 -2.11 -5.38 15.38
CA CYS A 49 -1.45 -5.93 14.20
C CYS A 49 -0.68 -7.20 14.54
N HIS A 50 -0.88 -8.22 13.71
CA HIS A 50 -0.28 -9.53 13.88
C HIS A 50 0.75 -9.85 12.79
N GLN A 51 1.79 -10.59 13.18
CA GLN A 51 2.73 -11.25 12.30
C GLN A 51 2.92 -12.69 12.76
N ALA A 52 2.72 -13.67 11.87
CA ALA A 52 2.87 -15.09 12.20
C ALA A 52 2.12 -15.51 13.49
N GLY A 53 0.92 -14.93 13.71
CA GLY A 53 0.09 -15.20 14.89
C GLY A 53 0.44 -14.42 16.16
N GLN A 54 1.55 -13.68 16.18
CA GLN A 54 1.97 -12.85 17.33
C GLN A 54 1.52 -11.41 17.18
N ILE A 55 1.19 -10.74 18.30
CA ILE A 55 0.89 -9.30 18.32
C ILE A 55 2.19 -8.52 18.26
N ILE A 56 2.37 -7.72 17.21
CA ILE A 56 3.55 -6.87 17.01
C ILE A 56 3.23 -5.40 17.36
N ILE A 57 1.98 -4.98 17.10
CA ILE A 57 1.51 -3.62 17.40
C ILE A 57 0.20 -3.73 18.17
N TYR A 58 0.11 -2.99 19.27
CA TYR A 58 -1.10 -2.85 20.06
C TYR A 58 -1.31 -1.38 20.46
N ILE A 59 -2.36 -0.77 19.92
CA ILE A 59 -2.79 0.58 20.29
C ILE A 59 -4.14 0.43 20.97
N PRO A 60 -4.23 0.59 22.29
CA PRO A 60 -5.42 0.20 23.04
C PRO A 60 -6.62 1.13 22.84
N ALA A 61 -6.41 2.40 22.48
CA ALA A 61 -7.50 3.39 22.48
C ALA A 61 -7.29 4.46 21.39
N ALA A 62 -7.77 4.15 20.18
CA ALA A 62 -7.74 5.02 19.02
C ALA A 62 -9.16 5.51 18.66
N LYS A 63 -9.26 6.79 18.24
CA LYS A 63 -10.50 7.46 17.84
C LYS A 63 -10.38 7.99 16.40
N SER A 64 -11.53 8.26 15.78
CA SER A 64 -11.65 8.86 14.44
C SER A 64 -10.70 8.21 13.42
N ILE A 65 -10.83 6.89 13.26
CA ILE A 65 -9.85 6.08 12.54
C ILE A 65 -10.15 6.12 11.04
N THR A 66 -9.13 6.41 10.23
CA THR A 66 -9.20 6.26 8.77
C THR A 66 -8.28 5.14 8.34
N LEU A 67 -8.82 4.18 7.59
CA LEU A 67 -8.11 3.04 7.05
C LEU A 67 -7.90 3.23 5.55
N LEU A 68 -6.66 3.11 5.11
CA LEU A 68 -6.35 2.93 3.70
C LEU A 68 -6.11 1.46 3.41
N ARG A 69 -6.85 0.89 2.45
CA ARG A 69 -6.76 -0.51 2.06
C ARG A 69 -6.27 -0.63 0.62
N GLU A 70 -5.45 -1.65 0.37
CA GLU A 70 -4.95 -2.07 -0.94
C GLU A 70 -5.02 -3.59 -0.98
N ASP A 71 -5.60 -4.16 -2.05
CA ASP A 71 -5.81 -5.61 -2.21
C ASP A 71 -6.43 -6.27 -0.96
N ASP A 72 -7.48 -5.65 -0.41
CA ASP A 72 -8.22 -6.06 0.80
C ASP A 72 -7.43 -5.98 2.13
N GLY A 73 -6.14 -5.64 2.09
CA GLY A 73 -5.30 -5.46 3.27
C GLY A 73 -5.19 -4.00 3.73
N ILE A 74 -5.21 -3.74 5.03
CA ILE A 74 -4.98 -2.40 5.61
C ILE A 74 -3.51 -2.02 5.44
N ARG A 75 -3.22 -0.92 4.73
CA ARG A 75 -1.87 -0.41 4.45
C ARG A 75 -1.52 0.84 5.24
N GLU A 76 -2.51 1.64 5.60
CA GLU A 76 -2.33 2.81 6.46
C GLU A 76 -3.49 2.92 7.44
N ILE A 77 -3.16 3.32 8.67
CA ILE A 77 -4.13 3.63 9.72
C ILE A 77 -3.81 5.02 10.24
N ARG A 78 -4.71 5.97 10.03
CA ARG A 78 -4.67 7.31 10.64
C ARG A 78 -5.66 7.33 11.80
N TYR A 79 -5.25 7.85 12.95
CA TYR A 79 -6.07 7.81 14.15
C TYR A 79 -5.67 8.91 15.13
N PHE A 80 -6.57 9.26 16.04
CA PHE A 80 -6.25 10.10 17.18
C PHE A 80 -6.10 9.22 18.43
N PRO A 81 -4.96 9.28 19.14
CA PRO A 81 -4.82 8.63 20.44
C PRO A 81 -5.85 9.17 21.43
N SER A 82 -6.38 8.32 22.30
CA SER A 82 -7.38 8.77 23.29
C SER A 82 -6.81 9.75 24.32
N ASN A 83 -5.51 9.72 24.56
CA ASN A 83 -4.81 10.65 25.45
C ASN A 83 -4.41 11.97 24.77
N ASP A 84 -4.51 12.07 23.44
CA ASP A 84 -4.11 13.26 22.68
C ASP A 84 -4.98 13.39 21.41
N ILE A 85 -6.22 13.84 21.61
CA ILE A 85 -7.25 13.92 20.56
C ILE A 85 -7.01 15.03 19.53
N LEU A 86 -5.97 15.87 19.73
CA LEU A 86 -5.62 16.94 18.81
C LEU A 86 -4.49 16.54 17.85
N ASN A 87 -3.84 15.41 18.11
CA ASN A 87 -2.65 14.98 17.40
C ASN A 87 -2.92 13.67 16.64
N GLU A 88 -3.17 13.80 15.35
CA GLU A 88 -3.35 12.62 14.49
C GLU A 88 -2.03 11.84 14.35
N GLN A 89 -2.10 10.54 14.59
CA GLN A 89 -1.02 9.61 14.39
C GLN A 89 -1.26 8.80 13.11
N ARG A 90 -0.16 8.45 12.43
CA ARG A 90 -0.18 7.65 11.21
C ARG A 90 0.66 6.40 11.39
N LEU A 91 0.04 5.24 11.20
CA LEU A 91 0.70 3.94 11.18
C LEU A 91 0.72 3.40 9.75
N LEU A 92 1.92 3.27 9.18
CA LEU A 92 2.14 2.53 7.94
C LEU A 92 2.23 1.04 8.27
N VAL A 93 1.43 0.23 7.58
CA VAL A 93 1.32 -1.21 7.82
C VAL A 93 2.08 -1.96 6.72
N PRO A 94 3.20 -2.64 7.02
CA PRO A 94 3.90 -3.51 6.08
C PRO A 94 3.02 -4.68 5.61
N ARG A 95 3.28 -5.23 4.43
CA ARG A 95 2.50 -6.37 3.87
C ARG A 95 2.62 -7.65 4.69
N SER A 96 3.67 -7.77 5.49
CA SER A 96 3.85 -8.87 6.45
C SER A 96 2.95 -8.78 7.68
N LEU A 97 2.31 -7.63 7.92
CA LEU A 97 1.40 -7.42 9.04
C LEU A 97 -0.06 -7.46 8.60
N ALA A 98 -0.88 -8.12 9.41
CA ALA A 98 -2.33 -8.08 9.32
C ALA A 98 -2.88 -7.29 10.51
N CYS A 99 -3.48 -6.12 10.26
CA CYS A 99 -4.08 -5.30 11.29
C CYS A 99 -5.60 -5.49 11.36
N GLN A 100 -6.15 -5.38 12.56
CA GLN A 100 -7.56 -5.46 12.86
C GLN A 100 -7.94 -4.35 13.82
N LEU A 101 -9.16 -3.84 13.67
CA LEU A 101 -9.78 -2.95 14.64
C LEU A 101 -10.70 -3.77 15.54
N ARG A 102 -10.53 -3.65 16.85
CA ARG A 102 -11.38 -4.28 17.85
C ARG A 102 -12.09 -3.19 18.63
N ARG A 103 -13.41 -3.28 18.72
CA ARG A 103 -14.17 -2.40 19.61
C ARG A 103 -13.84 -2.78 21.06
N ASN A 104 -13.47 -1.80 21.87
CA ASN A 104 -13.31 -2.00 23.31
C ASN A 104 -14.66 -2.15 24.01
#